data_AF-A0A4Y2A3E4-F1
#
_entry.id   AF-A0A4Y2A3E4-F1
#
_cell.length_a   1.000
_cell.length_b   1.000
_cell.length_c   1.000
_cell.angle_alpha   90.00
_cell.angle_beta   90.00
_cell.angle_gamma   90.00
#
_symmetry.space_group_name_H-M   'P 1'
#
loop_
_entity.id
_entity.type
_entity.pdbx_description
1 polymer ?
#
loop_
_entity_poly.entity_id
_entity_poly.type
_entity_poly.pdbx_seq_one_letter_code
_entity_poly.pdbx_strand_id
1 'polypeptide(L)'
;MVLHGAAAWAYPLSARQERYLNSLQRKFLLNISGTYSTTTTAALQIIEGLLPLHLKEEQEAVYVRVTRFGKANHLKDQNFDPKDFEGKVSTVKFLPDPFDLEDCVSFDHIFNTDGPINTYTDGSKIDDRTGCAFCVRKNNISITQWMSQLKPHNSVFQAELIAIKEACTQASQSNQPIKIWTDSESSLHSISSLKTNSPFAHDIQNILLNSRNIKLGCIKAHVRHAVRRQRISSRRKPPWKGSQHNIQHPGATSKRNFMPSSSTLTE
;
A
#
# COMPACT_ATOMS: atom_id res chain seq x y z
N MET A 1 -20.71 -13.31 0.90
CA MET A 1 -20.94 -13.26 -0.56
C MET A 1 -21.89 -12.13 -1.00
N VAL A 2 -22.59 -11.43 -0.08
CA VAL A 2 -23.57 -10.37 -0.44
C VAL A 2 -22.92 -9.14 -1.10
N LEU A 3 -21.72 -8.74 -0.65
CA LEU A 3 -21.00 -7.58 -1.19
C LEU A 3 -20.41 -7.81 -2.60
N HIS A 4 -20.43 -9.05 -3.11
CA HIS A 4 -19.88 -9.34 -4.43
C HIS A 4 -20.81 -8.77 -5.51
N GLY A 5 -20.30 -7.83 -6.30
CA GLY A 5 -21.08 -7.17 -7.34
C GLY A 5 -21.89 -5.97 -6.87
N ALA A 6 -21.71 -5.47 -5.63
CA ALA A 6 -22.37 -4.25 -5.15
C ALA A 6 -22.22 -3.06 -6.11
N ALA A 7 -21.09 -2.95 -6.81
CA ALA A 7 -20.87 -1.94 -7.84
C ALA A 7 -21.87 -2.00 -9.02
N ALA A 8 -22.48 -3.14 -9.30
CA ALA A 8 -23.46 -3.31 -10.37
C ALA A 8 -24.89 -2.97 -9.95
N TRP A 9 -25.27 -3.24 -8.69
CA TRP A 9 -26.68 -3.18 -8.27
C TRP A 9 -26.98 -2.31 -7.03
N ALA A 10 -25.95 -1.92 -6.27
CA ALA A 10 -26.08 -1.17 -5.02
C ALA A 10 -25.67 0.30 -5.15
N TYR A 11 -25.80 0.91 -6.35
CA TYR A 11 -25.55 2.34 -6.50
C TYR A 11 -26.34 2.97 -7.67
N PRO A 12 -27.30 3.88 -7.37
CA PRO A 12 -27.81 4.22 -6.03
C PRO A 12 -28.71 3.11 -5.45
N LEU A 13 -28.65 2.91 -4.12
CA LEU A 13 -29.54 1.97 -3.41
C LEU A 13 -30.95 2.53 -3.32
N SER A 14 -31.95 1.70 -3.65
CA SER A 14 -33.35 2.04 -3.39
C SER A 14 -33.73 1.79 -1.94
N ALA A 15 -34.70 2.55 -1.42
CA ALA A 15 -35.25 2.35 -0.07
C ALA A 15 -35.82 0.94 0.16
N ARG A 16 -36.15 0.20 -0.92
CA ARG A 16 -36.57 -1.20 -0.83
C ARG A 16 -35.37 -2.12 -0.59
N GLN A 17 -34.27 -1.92 -1.30
CA GLN A 17 -33.03 -2.68 -1.12
C GLN A 17 -32.44 -2.43 0.26
N GLU A 18 -32.43 -1.18 0.72
CA GLU A 18 -31.94 -0.83 2.06
C GLU A 18 -32.71 -1.56 3.17
N ARG A 19 -34.05 -1.53 3.11
CA ARG A 19 -34.90 -2.27 4.05
C ARG A 19 -34.65 -3.77 4.04
N TYR A 20 -34.44 -4.34 2.86
CA TYR A 20 -34.10 -5.75 2.71
C TYR A 20 -32.75 -6.10 3.37
N LEU A 21 -31.72 -5.28 3.13
CA LEU A 21 -30.39 -5.46 3.73
C LEU A 21 -30.43 -5.31 5.25
N ASN A 22 -31.18 -4.34 5.77
CA ASN A 22 -31.36 -4.15 7.20
C ASN A 22 -32.10 -5.35 7.83
N SER A 23 -33.12 -5.90 7.15
CA SER A 23 -33.80 -7.13 7.60
C SER A 23 -32.86 -8.34 7.61
N LEU A 24 -32.01 -8.46 6.59
CA LEU A 24 -31.01 -9.54 6.50
C LEU A 24 -29.97 -9.42 7.60
N GLN A 25 -29.36 -8.25 7.78
CA GLN A 25 -28.35 -8.01 8.83
C GLN A 25 -28.92 -8.22 10.24
N ARG A 26 -30.17 -7.80 10.48
CA ARG A 26 -30.86 -7.97 11.76
C ARG A 26 -30.91 -9.43 12.21
N LYS A 27 -31.15 -10.37 11.29
CA LYS A 27 -31.20 -11.81 11.64
C LYS A 27 -29.86 -12.30 12.19
N PHE A 28 -28.76 -11.85 11.61
CA PHE A 28 -27.42 -12.18 12.10
C PHE A 28 -27.13 -11.50 13.43
N LEU A 29 -27.47 -10.22 13.59
CA LEU A 29 -27.25 -9.47 14.81
C LEU A 29 -27.99 -10.06 16.02
N LEU A 30 -29.24 -10.49 15.85
CA LEU A 30 -29.99 -11.15 16.92
C LEU A 30 -29.36 -12.49 17.31
N ASN A 31 -28.87 -13.26 16.34
CA ASN A 31 -28.21 -14.53 16.61
C ASN A 31 -26.86 -14.36 17.31
N ILE A 32 -26.11 -13.29 17.00
CA ILE A 32 -24.81 -13.01 17.62
C ILE A 32 -25.00 -12.48 19.04
N SER A 33 -25.88 -11.49 19.21
CA SER A 33 -26.07 -10.80 20.49
C SER A 33 -26.89 -11.59 21.51
N GLY A 34 -27.71 -12.55 21.07
CA GLY A 34 -28.63 -13.31 21.93
C GLY A 34 -29.72 -12.45 22.57
N THR A 35 -29.93 -11.23 22.08
CA THR A 35 -30.87 -10.25 22.64
C THR A 35 -32.32 -10.53 22.26
N TYR A 36 -33.26 -9.89 22.96
CA TYR A 36 -34.68 -9.98 22.64
C TYR A 36 -34.97 -9.52 21.21
N SER A 37 -35.92 -10.18 20.55
CA SER A 37 -36.37 -9.86 19.19
C SER A 37 -36.98 -8.46 19.05
N THR A 38 -37.29 -7.78 20.16
CA THR A 38 -37.79 -6.40 20.23
C THR A 38 -36.68 -5.35 20.21
N THR A 39 -35.42 -5.74 20.42
CA THR A 39 -34.27 -4.82 20.41
C THR A 39 -34.14 -4.16 19.03
N THR A 40 -33.97 -2.84 18.96
CA THR A 40 -33.89 -2.11 17.69
C THR A 40 -32.63 -2.48 16.90
N THR A 41 -32.70 -2.53 15.56
CA THR A 41 -31.54 -2.91 14.73
C THR A 41 -30.37 -1.93 14.89
N ALA A 42 -30.67 -0.64 15.05
CA ALA A 42 -29.65 0.38 15.30
C ALA A 42 -28.89 0.14 16.61
N ALA A 43 -29.60 -0.19 17.70
CA ALA A 43 -28.95 -0.54 18.96
C ALA A 43 -28.04 -1.77 18.82
N LEU A 44 -28.49 -2.80 18.09
CA LEU A 44 -27.68 -4.00 17.83
C LEU A 44 -26.42 -3.68 17.02
N GLN A 45 -26.51 -2.84 16.00
CA GLN A 45 -25.37 -2.41 15.21
C GLN A 45 -24.32 -1.68 16.08
N ILE A 46 -24.78 -0.81 16.98
CA ILE A 46 -23.91 -0.08 17.90
C ILE A 46 -23.24 -1.01 18.91
N ILE A 47 -24.03 -1.88 19.57
CA ILE A 47 -23.53 -2.82 20.59
C ILE A 47 -22.50 -3.78 20.00
N GLU A 48 -22.77 -4.31 18.81
CA GLU A 48 -21.86 -5.23 18.11
C GLU A 48 -20.70 -4.51 17.40
N GLY A 49 -20.72 -3.17 17.33
CA GLY A 49 -19.73 -2.39 16.57
C GLY A 49 -19.76 -2.67 15.07
N LEU A 50 -20.92 -3.05 14.52
CA LEU A 50 -21.08 -3.44 13.12
C LEU A 50 -21.75 -2.34 12.31
N LEU A 51 -21.06 -1.88 11.25
CA LEU A 51 -21.61 -0.91 10.30
C LEU A 51 -22.89 -1.45 9.64
N PRO A 52 -23.94 -0.63 9.43
CA PRO A 52 -25.10 -1.00 8.64
C PRO A 52 -24.72 -1.54 7.25
N LEU A 53 -25.34 -2.64 6.85
CA LEU A 53 -24.98 -3.38 5.64
C LEU A 53 -25.16 -2.55 4.36
N HIS A 54 -26.21 -1.72 4.31
CA HIS A 54 -26.47 -0.84 3.16
C HIS A 54 -25.35 0.21 2.99
N LEU A 55 -24.84 0.80 4.08
CA LEU A 55 -23.69 1.71 4.04
C LEU A 55 -22.43 0.98 3.58
N LYS A 56 -22.23 -0.26 4.04
CA LYS A 56 -21.08 -1.08 3.63
C LYS A 56 -21.12 -1.41 2.13
N GLU A 57 -22.30 -1.63 1.58
CA GLU A 57 -22.48 -1.89 0.16
C GLU A 57 -22.21 -0.67 -0.70
N GLU A 58 -22.74 0.49 -0.32
CA GLU A 58 -22.49 1.74 -1.01
C GLU A 58 -20.99 2.06 -1.06
N GLN A 59 -20.29 1.85 0.05
CA GLN A 59 -18.83 1.98 0.13
C GLN A 59 -18.10 1.05 -0.84
N GLU A 60 -18.47 -0.23 -0.86
CA GLU A 60 -17.86 -1.21 -1.76
C GLU A 60 -18.16 -0.89 -3.22
N ALA A 61 -19.36 -0.37 -3.52
CA ALA A 61 -19.76 0.07 -4.85
C ALA A 61 -18.92 1.28 -5.30
N VAL A 62 -18.77 2.30 -4.45
CA VAL A 62 -17.93 3.47 -4.71
C VAL A 62 -16.47 3.04 -4.87
N TYR A 63 -15.91 2.27 -3.94
CA TYR A 63 -14.54 1.77 -4.01
C TYR A 63 -14.24 1.06 -5.33
N VAL A 64 -15.13 0.14 -5.76
CA VAL A 64 -14.95 -0.58 -7.03
C VAL A 64 -15.07 0.36 -8.23
N ARG A 65 -15.98 1.33 -8.22
CA ARG A 65 -16.11 2.32 -9.31
C ARG A 65 -14.87 3.18 -9.47
N VAL A 66 -14.33 3.67 -8.37
CA VAL A 66 -13.13 4.52 -8.40
C VAL A 66 -11.90 3.69 -8.78
N THR A 67 -11.67 2.56 -8.12
CA THR A 67 -10.41 1.80 -8.27
C THR A 67 -10.38 0.85 -9.47
N ARG A 68 -11.51 0.28 -9.88
CA ARG A 68 -11.56 -0.71 -10.98
C ARG A 68 -12.15 -0.13 -12.27
N PHE A 69 -13.17 0.72 -12.17
CA PHE A 69 -13.79 1.33 -13.35
C PHE A 69 -13.18 2.69 -13.71
N GLY A 70 -12.29 3.24 -12.89
CA GLY A 70 -11.64 4.52 -13.16
C GLY A 70 -12.62 5.68 -13.26
N LYS A 71 -13.74 5.63 -12.53
CA LYS A 71 -14.76 6.68 -12.53
C LYS A 71 -14.73 7.41 -11.20
N ALA A 72 -14.52 8.73 -11.25
CA ALA A 72 -14.66 9.58 -10.08
C ALA A 72 -16.07 9.44 -9.50
N ASN A 73 -16.12 9.42 -8.17
CA ASN A 73 -17.37 9.27 -7.48
C ASN A 73 -17.32 9.94 -6.11
N HIS A 74 -18.48 10.22 -5.54
CA HIS A 74 -18.62 10.79 -4.22
C HIS A 74 -19.28 9.78 -3.29
N LEU A 75 -18.90 9.81 -2.03
CA LEU A 75 -19.58 9.11 -0.95
C LEU A 75 -19.81 10.10 0.18
N LYS A 76 -21.08 10.40 0.47
CA LYS A 76 -21.46 11.52 1.35
C LYS A 76 -20.76 12.82 0.89
N ASP A 77 -19.99 13.46 1.77
CA ASP A 77 -19.28 14.72 1.51
C ASP A 77 -17.84 14.56 0.97
N GLN A 78 -17.41 13.32 0.69
CA GLN A 78 -16.05 13.05 0.22
C GLN A 78 -16.03 12.68 -1.27
N ASN A 79 -15.22 13.41 -2.03
CA ASN A 79 -14.94 13.12 -3.44
C ASN A 79 -13.72 12.20 -3.56
N PHE A 80 -13.85 11.15 -4.36
CA PHE A 80 -12.80 10.18 -4.65
C PHE A 80 -12.47 10.22 -6.14
N ASP A 81 -11.25 10.66 -6.47
CA ASP A 81 -10.72 10.65 -7.84
C ASP A 81 -9.93 9.35 -8.07
N PRO A 82 -10.12 8.65 -9.20
CA PRO A 82 -9.30 7.51 -9.60
C PRO A 82 -7.80 7.77 -9.55
N LYS A 83 -7.35 9.02 -9.77
CA LYS A 83 -5.93 9.42 -9.71
C LYS A 83 -5.31 9.29 -8.32
N ASP A 84 -6.13 9.31 -7.27
CA ASP A 84 -5.67 9.10 -5.91
C ASP A 84 -5.32 7.63 -5.65
N PHE A 85 -5.70 6.71 -6.54
CA PHE A 85 -5.47 5.28 -6.41
C PHE A 85 -4.45 4.77 -7.42
N GLU A 86 -3.68 3.79 -7.00
CA GLU A 86 -2.71 3.09 -7.81
C GLU A 86 -3.47 2.33 -8.92
N GLY A 87 -3.37 2.84 -10.14
CA GLY A 87 -3.93 2.18 -11.32
C GLY A 87 -3.28 0.81 -11.48
N LYS A 88 -4.08 -0.24 -11.60
CA LYS A 88 -3.55 -1.57 -11.93
C LYS A 88 -3.07 -1.54 -13.38
N VAL A 89 -1.79 -1.84 -13.58
CA VAL A 89 -1.24 -2.01 -14.94
C VAL A 89 -1.69 -3.38 -15.43
N SER A 90 -2.34 -3.43 -16.60
CA SER A 90 -2.64 -4.71 -17.25
C SER A 90 -1.34 -5.31 -17.78
N THR A 91 -0.99 -6.47 -17.24
CA THR A 91 0.20 -7.26 -17.58
C THR A 91 0.32 -7.59 -19.07
N VAL A 92 -0.77 -7.50 -19.84
CA VAL A 92 -0.85 -8.00 -21.22
C VAL A 92 -0.19 -7.07 -22.24
N LYS A 93 0.10 -5.80 -21.90
CA LYS A 93 0.56 -4.81 -22.89
C LYS A 93 2.07 -4.53 -22.90
N PHE A 94 2.82 -5.06 -21.94
CA PHE A 94 4.23 -4.70 -21.73
C PHE A 94 5.11 -5.92 -21.45
N LEU A 95 5.06 -6.93 -22.31
CA LEU A 95 6.19 -7.85 -22.39
C LEU A 95 7.13 -7.34 -23.50
N PRO A 96 8.25 -6.68 -23.16
CA PRO A 96 9.47 -6.93 -23.91
C PRO A 96 9.81 -8.44 -23.78
N ASP A 97 10.55 -8.95 -24.75
CA ASP A 97 11.19 -10.28 -24.84
C ASP A 97 11.56 -10.93 -23.48
N PRO A 98 11.70 -12.28 -23.36
CA PRO A 98 11.86 -12.96 -22.08
C PRO A 98 13.02 -12.35 -21.30
N PHE A 99 12.63 -11.57 -20.30
CA PHE A 99 13.47 -10.67 -19.57
C PHE A 99 14.17 -11.45 -18.47
N ASP A 100 15.50 -11.47 -18.50
CA ASP A 100 16.31 -12.11 -17.46
C ASP A 100 16.62 -11.12 -16.31
N LEU A 101 15.64 -10.94 -15.42
CA LEU A 101 15.80 -10.11 -14.22
C LEU A 101 16.52 -10.89 -13.10
N GLU A 102 16.80 -12.18 -13.32
CA GLU A 102 17.46 -13.08 -12.36
C GLU A 102 18.88 -12.58 -12.04
N ASP A 103 19.55 -11.96 -13.02
CA ASP A 103 20.88 -11.36 -12.82
C ASP A 103 20.89 -10.06 -12.00
N CYS A 104 19.74 -9.40 -11.88
CA CYS A 104 19.59 -8.09 -11.25
C CYS A 104 19.04 -8.17 -9.82
N VAL A 105 18.31 -9.23 -9.47
CA VAL A 105 17.68 -9.40 -8.16
C VAL A 105 18.17 -10.67 -7.48
N SER A 106 18.88 -10.50 -6.36
CA SER A 106 19.33 -11.60 -5.52
C SER A 106 18.45 -11.73 -4.27
N PHE A 107 17.95 -12.95 -4.04
CA PHE A 107 17.21 -13.32 -2.84
C PHE A 107 18.12 -13.88 -1.73
N ASP A 108 19.40 -14.10 -2.03
CA ASP A 108 20.34 -14.63 -1.06
C ASP A 108 20.54 -13.63 0.08
N HIS A 109 20.25 -14.08 1.30
CA HIS A 109 20.44 -13.27 2.50
C HIS A 109 21.93 -13.14 2.81
N ILE A 110 22.57 -12.11 2.28
CA ILE A 110 23.98 -11.85 2.55
C ILE A 110 24.12 -11.07 3.86
N PHE A 111 24.99 -11.55 4.76
CA PHE A 111 25.28 -10.90 6.04
C PHE A 111 26.36 -9.82 5.92
N ASN A 112 27.25 -9.93 4.93
CA ASN A 112 28.37 -8.99 4.73
C ASN A 112 28.27 -8.31 3.36
N THR A 113 28.05 -7.01 3.36
CA THR A 113 28.01 -6.22 2.13
C THR A 113 29.43 -5.75 1.80
N ASP A 114 30.26 -6.63 1.22
CA ASP A 114 31.70 -6.38 0.94
C ASP A 114 31.97 -5.26 -0.09
N GLY A 115 30.93 -4.61 -0.61
CA GLY A 115 31.06 -3.47 -1.51
C GLY A 115 31.47 -2.18 -0.77
N PRO A 116 32.32 -1.33 -1.39
CA PRO A 116 32.76 -0.06 -0.78
C PRO A 116 31.60 0.93 -0.59
N ILE A 117 30.54 0.83 -1.40
CA ILE A 117 29.34 1.66 -1.35
C ILE A 117 28.11 0.76 -1.42
N ASN A 118 27.23 0.86 -0.42
CA ASN A 118 25.97 0.13 -0.35
C ASN A 118 24.82 1.09 -0.07
N THR A 119 23.71 0.92 -0.78
CA THR A 119 22.48 1.65 -0.53
C THR A 119 21.51 0.75 0.22
N TYR A 120 20.87 1.25 1.26
CA TYR A 120 19.85 0.54 2.02
C TYR A 120 18.52 1.27 1.91
N THR A 121 17.43 0.53 1.83
CA THR A 121 16.06 1.02 1.72
C THR A 121 15.24 0.53 2.89
N ASP A 122 14.26 1.32 3.31
CA ASP A 122 13.35 0.97 4.42
C ASP A 122 12.01 1.70 4.24
N GLY A 123 10.92 0.93 4.36
CA GLY A 123 9.55 1.39 4.38
C GLY A 123 8.92 1.16 5.74
N SER A 124 8.40 2.21 6.36
CA SER A 124 7.82 2.13 7.70
C SER A 124 6.37 2.61 7.73
N LYS A 125 5.60 2.01 8.63
CA LYS A 125 4.27 2.51 8.99
C LYS A 125 4.09 2.44 10.51
N ILE A 126 3.73 3.57 11.10
CA ILE A 126 3.40 3.69 12.52
C ILE A 126 2.10 4.49 12.59
N ASP A 127 1.06 3.85 13.12
CA ASP A 127 -0.30 4.39 13.17
C ASP A 127 -0.74 4.91 11.78
N ASP A 128 -1.17 6.17 11.72
CA ASP A 128 -1.57 6.89 10.50
C ASP A 128 -0.40 7.62 9.81
N ARG A 129 0.84 7.20 10.05
CA ARG A 129 2.01 7.76 9.38
C ARG A 129 2.76 6.66 8.64
N THR A 130 2.85 6.84 7.33
CA THR A 130 3.66 6.00 6.45
C THR A 130 4.84 6.81 5.95
N GLY A 131 6.02 6.22 5.93
CA GLY A 131 7.24 6.88 5.46
C GLY A 131 8.17 5.90 4.76
N CYS A 132 8.94 6.42 3.82
CA CYS A 132 9.95 5.66 3.09
C CYS A 132 11.28 6.40 3.14
N ALA A 133 12.37 5.66 3.07
CA ALA A 133 13.70 6.24 3.10
C ALA A 133 14.72 5.31 2.43
N PHE A 134 15.81 5.92 1.99
CA PHE A 134 17.02 5.18 1.65
C PHE A 134 18.25 5.89 2.21
N CYS A 135 19.33 5.14 2.42
CA CYS A 135 20.62 5.68 2.80
C CYS A 135 21.76 5.03 2.03
N VAL A 136 22.69 5.84 1.56
CA VAL A 136 23.93 5.39 0.93
C VAL A 136 25.02 5.39 1.99
N ARG A 137 25.68 4.25 2.17
CA ARG A 137 26.82 4.08 3.07
C ARG A 137 28.08 3.77 2.29
N LYS A 138 29.17 4.44 2.64
CA LYS A 138 30.52 4.12 2.19
C LYS A 138 31.35 3.70 3.41
N ASN A 139 31.95 2.51 3.40
CA ASN A 139 32.72 1.96 4.53
C ASN A 139 31.97 2.06 5.89
N ASN A 140 30.69 1.64 5.93
CA ASN A 140 29.79 1.78 7.09
C ASN A 140 29.44 3.20 7.54
N ILE A 141 29.94 4.24 6.89
CA ILE A 141 29.61 5.64 7.18
C ILE A 141 28.51 6.09 6.22
N SER A 142 27.43 6.66 6.76
CA SER A 142 26.30 7.16 5.95
C SER A 142 26.68 8.49 5.30
N ILE A 143 26.76 8.51 3.97
CA ILE A 143 27.17 9.68 3.19
C ILE A 143 25.96 10.44 2.61
N THR A 144 24.88 9.73 2.32
CA THR A 144 23.67 10.33 1.75
C THR A 144 22.44 9.67 2.35
N GLN A 145 21.42 10.46 2.65
CA GLN A 145 20.15 10.00 3.19
C GLN A 145 19.02 10.75 2.50
N TRP A 146 17.97 10.03 2.15
CA TRP A 146 16.73 10.56 1.65
C TRP A 146 15.57 9.94 2.41
N MET A 147 14.54 10.74 2.67
CA MET A 147 13.33 10.31 3.34
C MET A 147 12.15 11.15 2.86
N SER A 148 11.00 10.50 2.71
CA SER A 148 9.73 11.14 2.36
C SER A 148 8.60 10.59 3.20
N GLN A 149 7.63 11.46 3.49
CA GLN A 149 6.38 11.09 4.13
C GLN A 149 5.36 10.73 3.06
N LEU A 150 4.77 9.55 3.19
CA LEU A 150 3.64 9.13 2.36
C LEU A 150 2.34 9.47 3.06
N LYS A 151 1.24 9.43 2.31
CA LYS A 151 -0.08 9.62 2.92
C LYS A 151 -0.37 8.51 3.95
N PRO A 152 -1.15 8.81 5.00
CA PRO A 152 -1.52 7.86 6.07
C PRO A 152 -2.04 6.50 5.57
N HIS A 153 -2.72 6.52 4.44
CA HIS A 153 -3.38 5.35 3.89
C HIS A 153 -2.48 4.45 3.05
N ASN A 154 -1.25 4.88 2.75
CA ASN A 154 -0.28 4.05 2.03
C ASN A 154 0.11 2.84 2.89
N SER A 155 0.37 1.71 2.23
CA SER A 155 0.83 0.50 2.91
C SER A 155 2.34 0.51 3.12
N VAL A 156 2.84 -0.32 4.05
CA VAL A 156 4.28 -0.58 4.21
C VAL A 156 4.88 -1.05 2.89
N PHE A 157 4.19 -1.96 2.18
CA PHE A 157 4.62 -2.46 0.88
C PHE A 157 4.82 -1.36 -0.17
N GLN A 158 3.92 -0.36 -0.24
CA GLN A 158 4.13 0.79 -1.11
C GLN A 158 5.32 1.64 -0.66
N ALA A 159 5.50 1.81 0.65
CA ALA A 159 6.63 2.56 1.19
C ALA A 159 7.97 1.92 0.82
N GLU A 160 8.05 0.59 0.91
CA GLU A 160 9.22 -0.20 0.50
C GLU A 160 9.51 -0.05 -1.00
N LEU A 161 8.50 -0.25 -1.86
CA LEU A 161 8.67 -0.08 -3.31
C LEU A 161 9.09 1.35 -3.68
N ILE A 162 8.52 2.36 -3.04
CA ILE A 162 8.90 3.77 -3.29
C ILE A 162 10.34 4.02 -2.83
N ALA A 163 10.75 3.49 -1.67
CA ALA A 163 12.14 3.59 -1.20
C ALA A 163 13.12 2.98 -2.21
N ILE A 164 12.81 1.79 -2.73
CA ILE A 164 13.61 1.10 -3.75
C ILE A 164 13.64 1.90 -5.05
N LYS A 165 12.49 2.39 -5.53
CA LYS A 165 12.41 3.20 -6.74
C LYS A 165 13.33 4.42 -6.66
N GLU A 166 13.24 5.20 -5.58
CA GLU A 166 14.04 6.41 -5.41
C GLU A 166 15.54 6.09 -5.28
N ALA A 167 15.89 4.99 -4.59
CA ALA A 167 17.26 4.51 -4.53
C ALA A 167 17.81 4.11 -5.91
N CYS A 168 17.02 3.40 -6.72
CA CYS A 168 17.38 3.06 -8.10
C CYS A 168 17.54 4.31 -8.97
N THR A 169 16.64 5.28 -8.82
CA THR A 169 16.65 6.53 -9.59
C THR A 169 17.88 7.39 -9.27
N GLN A 170 18.34 7.37 -8.02
CA GLN A 170 19.63 7.99 -7.67
C GLN A 170 20.80 7.17 -8.22
N ALA A 171 20.75 5.85 -8.09
CA ALA A 171 21.84 4.97 -8.53
C ALA A 171 22.05 5.01 -10.05
N SER A 172 21.00 5.20 -10.84
CA SER A 172 21.07 5.31 -12.30
C SER A 172 21.82 6.55 -12.80
N GLN A 173 22.07 7.54 -11.93
CA GLN A 173 22.88 8.71 -12.26
C GLN A 173 24.39 8.42 -12.21
N SER A 174 24.79 7.28 -11.65
CA SER A 174 26.17 6.83 -11.56
C SER A 174 26.41 5.67 -12.51
N ASN A 175 27.61 5.60 -13.10
CA ASN A 175 28.05 4.46 -13.90
C ASN A 175 28.77 3.38 -13.07
N GLN A 176 28.91 3.58 -11.76
CA GLN A 176 29.55 2.59 -10.88
C GLN A 176 28.60 1.44 -10.54
N PRO A 177 29.10 0.22 -10.29
CA PRO A 177 28.27 -0.87 -9.82
C PRO A 177 27.74 -0.55 -8.42
N ILE A 178 26.42 -0.48 -8.29
CA ILE A 178 25.73 -0.13 -7.03
C ILE A 178 24.85 -1.31 -6.60
N LYS A 179 24.99 -1.70 -5.34
CA LYS A 179 24.12 -2.67 -4.69
C LYS A 179 23.12 -1.96 -3.78
N ILE A 180 21.84 -2.21 -3.99
CA ILE A 180 20.75 -1.71 -3.18
C ILE A 180 20.18 -2.87 -2.37
N TRP A 181 20.10 -2.69 -1.06
CA TRP A 181 19.64 -3.68 -0.11
C TRP A 181 18.29 -3.31 0.47
N THR A 182 17.38 -4.28 0.49
CA THR A 182 16.06 -4.18 1.13
C THR A 182 15.85 -5.42 2.01
N ASP A 183 15.15 -5.25 3.13
CA ASP A 183 14.65 -6.37 3.93
C ASP A 183 13.20 -6.76 3.56
N SER A 184 12.62 -6.10 2.56
CA SER A 184 11.30 -6.39 2.03
C SER A 184 11.35 -7.43 0.91
N GLU A 185 11.37 -8.71 1.30
CA GLU A 185 11.35 -9.83 0.33
C GLU A 185 10.11 -9.77 -0.58
N SER A 186 8.96 -9.35 -0.05
CA SER A 186 7.73 -9.17 -0.82
C SER A 186 7.88 -8.14 -1.94
N SER A 187 8.63 -7.06 -1.70
CA SER A 187 8.94 -6.05 -2.71
C SER A 187 9.84 -6.62 -3.80
N LEU A 188 10.86 -7.40 -3.44
CA LEU A 188 11.74 -8.08 -4.40
C LEU A 188 10.98 -9.08 -5.27
N HIS A 189 10.11 -9.90 -4.68
CA HIS A 189 9.23 -10.81 -5.45
C HIS A 189 8.33 -10.04 -6.43
N SER A 190 7.78 -8.90 -6.00
CA SER A 190 6.95 -8.06 -6.87
C SER A 190 7.74 -7.44 -8.02
N ILE A 191 9.01 -7.09 -7.81
CA ILE A 191 9.89 -6.54 -8.85
C ILE A 191 10.38 -7.65 -9.79
N SER A 192 10.67 -8.85 -9.27
CA SER A 192 11.08 -10.02 -10.05
C SER A 192 9.94 -10.62 -10.89
N SER A 193 8.70 -10.46 -10.44
CA SER A 193 7.54 -11.02 -11.15
C SER A 193 7.17 -10.24 -12.41
N LEU A 194 7.18 -10.94 -13.55
CA LEU A 194 6.62 -10.46 -14.82
C LEU A 194 5.09 -10.23 -14.76
N LYS A 195 4.41 -10.78 -13.74
CA LYS A 195 2.96 -10.66 -13.55
C LYS A 195 2.56 -9.60 -12.52
N THR A 196 3.49 -8.73 -12.13
CA THR A 196 3.17 -7.68 -11.17
C THR A 196 2.08 -6.74 -11.70
N ASN A 197 1.22 -6.28 -10.80
CA ASN A 197 0.19 -5.28 -11.10
C ASN A 197 0.53 -3.91 -10.51
N SER A 198 1.66 -3.79 -9.82
CA SER A 198 2.08 -2.53 -9.18
C SER A 198 2.84 -1.67 -10.19
N PRO A 199 2.36 -0.45 -10.52
CA PRO A 199 3.13 0.52 -11.30
C PRO A 199 4.49 0.85 -10.70
N PHE A 200 4.64 0.90 -9.37
CA PHE A 200 5.95 1.14 -8.76
C PHE A 200 6.95 0.03 -9.06
N ALA A 201 6.50 -1.24 -9.06
CA ALA A 201 7.34 -2.36 -9.45
C ALA A 201 7.74 -2.30 -10.93
N HIS A 202 6.81 -1.91 -11.82
CA HIS A 202 7.12 -1.70 -13.23
C HIS A 202 8.11 -0.55 -13.46
N ASP A 203 7.97 0.57 -12.75
CA ASP A 203 8.92 1.68 -12.81
C ASP A 203 10.33 1.21 -12.40
N ILE A 204 10.43 0.40 -11.35
CA ILE A 204 11.71 -0.17 -10.90
C ILE A 204 12.28 -1.11 -11.97
N GLN A 205 11.47 -2.01 -12.53
CA GLN A 205 11.89 -2.89 -13.63
C GLN A 205 12.47 -2.09 -14.81
N ASN A 206 11.79 -1.01 -15.21
CA ASN A 206 12.24 -0.12 -16.28
C ASN A 206 13.56 0.60 -15.95
N ILE A 207 13.78 1.01 -14.69
CA ILE A 207 15.05 1.60 -14.28
C ILE A 207 16.16 0.55 -14.33
N LEU A 208 15.91 -0.66 -13.82
CA LEU A 208 16.90 -1.76 -13.84
C LEU A 208 17.28 -2.16 -15.26
N LEU A 209 16.32 -2.16 -16.21
CA LEU A 209 16.59 -2.37 -17.63
C LEU A 209 17.61 -1.38 -18.21
N ASN A 210 17.41 -0.11 -17.89
CA ASN A 210 18.23 0.96 -18.43
C ASN A 210 19.56 1.12 -17.67
N SER A 211 19.73 0.44 -16.53
CA SER A 211 20.88 0.59 -15.63
C SER A 211 21.41 -0.75 -15.14
N ARG A 212 22.14 -1.46 -16.02
CA ARG A 212 22.75 -2.79 -15.75
C ARG A 212 23.79 -2.81 -14.62
N ASN A 213 24.22 -1.63 -14.16
CA ASN A 213 25.14 -1.48 -13.03
C ASN A 213 24.44 -1.56 -11.66
N ILE A 214 23.11 -1.58 -11.62
CA ILE A 214 22.34 -1.66 -10.38
C ILE A 214 21.96 -3.12 -10.10
N LYS A 215 22.24 -3.58 -8.88
CA LYS A 215 21.77 -4.89 -8.38
C LYS A 215 20.97 -4.71 -7.10
N LEU A 216 19.84 -5.40 -7.02
CA LEU A 216 19.02 -5.50 -5.81
C LEU A 216 19.39 -6.76 -5.03
N GLY A 217 19.45 -6.64 -3.71
CA GLY A 217 19.73 -7.77 -2.82
C GLY A 217 18.81 -7.77 -1.59
N CYS A 218 18.49 -8.97 -1.12
CA CYS A 218 17.77 -9.14 0.14
C CYS A 218 18.73 -9.16 1.33
N ILE A 219 18.41 -8.42 2.38
CA ILE A 219 19.11 -8.51 3.66
C ILE A 219 18.13 -8.95 4.74
N LYS A 220 18.55 -9.86 5.62
CA LYS A 220 17.68 -10.40 6.66
C LYS A 220 17.21 -9.29 7.61
N ALA A 221 15.90 -9.19 7.81
CA ALA A 221 15.29 -8.32 8.81
C ALA A 221 15.76 -8.74 10.23
N HIS A 222 16.00 -7.78 11.10
CA HIS A 222 16.15 -7.96 12.55
C HIS A 222 17.29 -8.86 13.10
N VAL A 223 18.27 -9.31 12.29
CA VAL A 223 19.54 -9.84 12.83
C VAL A 223 20.43 -8.67 13.24
N ARG A 224 20.77 -8.64 14.53
CA ARG A 224 21.44 -7.56 15.27
C ARG A 224 22.64 -6.95 14.53
N HIS A 225 22.42 -5.79 13.91
CA HIS A 225 23.40 -4.71 13.93
C HIS A 225 22.69 -3.45 14.44
N ALA A 226 23.19 -2.91 15.55
CA ALA A 226 22.77 -1.65 16.17
C ALA A 226 22.79 -0.44 15.19
N VAL A 227 23.33 -0.63 13.98
CA VAL A 227 23.41 0.33 12.89
C VAL A 227 22.11 0.49 12.08
N ARG A 228 21.10 -0.39 12.26
CA ARG A 228 19.84 -0.36 11.47
C ARG A 228 18.67 0.34 12.18
N ARG A 229 18.70 0.42 13.51
CA ARG A 229 17.64 1.08 14.33
C ARG A 229 17.95 2.53 14.68
N GLN A 230 19.19 2.98 14.55
CA GLN A 230 19.45 4.40 14.57
C GLN A 230 19.13 4.97 13.19
N ARG A 231 18.02 5.73 13.14
CA ARG A 231 17.87 6.97 12.36
C ARG A 231 16.92 6.96 11.14
N ILE A 232 15.78 6.27 11.24
CA ILE A 232 14.54 6.70 10.53
C ILE A 232 13.37 6.88 11.51
N SER A 233 13.28 6.06 12.57
CA SER A 233 12.21 6.16 13.59
C SER A 233 12.39 7.27 14.65
N SER A 234 13.57 7.88 14.79
CA SER A 234 13.86 8.79 15.91
C SER A 234 13.81 10.30 15.61
N ARG A 235 13.46 10.73 14.40
CA ARG A 235 13.33 12.17 14.10
C ARG A 235 11.86 12.58 14.10
N ARG A 236 11.42 13.15 15.23
CA ARG A 236 10.08 13.76 15.37
C ARG A 236 9.83 14.92 14.40
N LYS A 237 10.88 15.53 13.82
CA LYS A 237 10.86 16.38 12.61
C LYS A 237 12.28 16.46 12.00
N PRO A 238 12.54 15.88 10.83
CA PRO A 238 13.69 16.22 9.99
C PRO A 238 13.24 16.80 8.65
N PRO A 239 14.11 17.50 7.89
CA PRO A 239 13.69 18.13 6.66
C PRO A 239 13.32 17.04 5.64
N TRP A 240 12.03 16.96 5.30
CA TRP A 240 11.56 16.21 4.15
C TRP A 240 12.26 16.79 2.92
N LYS A 241 13.02 15.96 2.20
CA LYS A 241 13.73 16.39 0.98
C LYS A 241 13.04 15.93 -0.30
N GLY A 242 12.04 15.06 -0.20
CA GLY A 242 11.27 14.55 -1.33
C GLY A 242 9.86 15.12 -1.40
N SER A 243 9.30 15.15 -2.61
CA SER A 243 7.88 15.45 -2.85
C SER A 243 6.98 14.38 -2.21
N GLN A 244 5.76 14.76 -1.82
CA GLN A 244 4.77 13.81 -1.32
C GLN A 244 4.30 12.89 -2.46
N HIS A 245 4.50 11.58 -2.31
CA HIS A 245 3.92 10.59 -3.21
C HIS A 245 2.46 10.32 -2.80
N ASN A 246 1.53 10.58 -3.72
CA ASN A 246 0.11 10.82 -3.38
C ASN A 246 -0.85 9.65 -3.68
N ILE A 247 -0.32 8.46 -3.97
CA ILE A 247 -1.05 7.38 -4.64
C ILE A 247 -1.34 6.21 -3.69
N GLN A 248 -2.62 5.86 -3.56
CA GLN A 248 -3.13 4.84 -2.65
C GLN A 248 -3.23 3.44 -3.28
N HIS A 249 -2.73 2.40 -2.62
CA HIS A 249 -2.93 1.03 -3.14
C HIS A 249 -4.40 0.58 -3.03
N PRO A 250 -5.03 0.10 -4.11
CA PRO A 250 -6.38 -0.47 -4.05
C PRO A 250 -6.35 -1.82 -3.34
N GLY A 251 -6.63 -1.84 -2.03
CA GLY A 251 -6.68 -3.05 -1.21
C GLY A 251 -7.53 -2.89 0.05
N ALA A 252 -7.51 -3.89 0.93
CA ALA A 252 -8.32 -3.92 2.16
C ALA A 252 -8.08 -2.70 3.07
N THR A 253 -6.85 -2.18 3.13
CA THR A 253 -6.51 -0.94 3.84
C THR A 253 -7.16 0.28 3.22
N SER A 254 -7.33 0.30 1.89
CA SER A 254 -7.98 1.42 1.20
C SER A 254 -9.48 1.48 1.41
N LYS A 255 -10.14 0.32 1.53
CA LYS A 255 -11.56 0.24 1.87
C LYS A 255 -11.92 0.92 3.19
N ARG A 256 -10.97 1.04 4.13
CA ARG A 256 -11.17 1.76 5.40
C ARG A 256 -11.32 3.27 5.20
N ASN A 257 -10.72 3.86 4.17
CA ASN A 257 -10.86 5.29 3.87
C ASN A 257 -12.25 5.67 3.36
N PHE A 258 -13.03 4.69 2.89
CA PHE A 258 -14.42 4.89 2.50
C PHE A 258 -15.36 4.73 3.70
N MET A 259 -14.85 4.38 4.89
CA MET A 259 -15.67 4.27 6.09
C MET A 259 -15.92 5.65 6.69
N PRO A 260 -17.12 5.93 7.24
CA PRO A 260 -17.37 7.15 7.97
C PRO A 260 -16.47 7.14 9.21
N SER A 261 -15.95 8.29 9.63
CA SER A 261 -15.28 8.39 10.92
C SER A 261 -16.24 7.89 12.00
N SER A 262 -15.71 7.15 12.99
CA SER A 262 -16.48 6.62 14.12
C SER A 262 -17.30 7.68 14.88
N SER A 263 -17.01 8.97 14.65
CA SER A 263 -17.77 10.12 15.13
C SER A 263 -19.10 10.40 14.42
N THR A 264 -19.45 9.67 13.34
CA THR A 264 -20.69 9.89 12.56
C THR A 264 -21.75 8.82 12.78
N LEU A 265 -21.56 7.94 13.77
CA LEU A 265 -22.55 6.93 14.18
C LEU A 265 -23.47 7.43 15.31
N THR A 266 -23.44 8.72 15.63
CA THR A 266 -24.15 9.34 16.76
C THR A 266 -25.31 10.26 16.38
N GLU A 267 -25.85 10.17 15.17
CA GLU A 267 -27.11 10.85 14.80
C GLU A 267 -28.18 9.86 14.34
#